data_AF-A0A2H5MZQ8-F1
#
_entry.id   AF-A0A2H5MZQ8-F1
#
_cell.length_a   1.000
_cell.length_b   1.000
_cell.length_c   1.000
_cell.angle_alpha   90.00
_cell.angle_beta   90.00
_cell.angle_gamma   90.00
#
_symmetry.space_group_name_H-M   'P 1'
#
loop_
_entity.id
_entity.type
_entity.pdbx_description
1 polymer ?
#
loop_
_entity_poly.entity_id
_entity_poly.type
_entity_poly.pdbx_seq_one_letter_code
_entity_poly.pdbx_strand_id
1 'polypeptide(L)'
;MMASSLHLKPFVSDAYTDLTNSGSSIPLNSPTSFGFSKRRIIFAKELKLNCSIDREKEIDVSTSALVDDVAECLEEEMSVEEEPGVSTLLMNFSNEFDPYGALSTPLYQTATFKQPSATENGAYDYTRSGNPTRDALESLLAKLDKADQALCFTSGMAALAAVTHLLGTGEEIVAGDDLYGGTDRLLSRKIAEMAHAHGALLLVDNSIMSPVLSRPLELGAEGSGLAPFDCWICLRGVKTMALRVEKQQDNAQKIAEFLASHPRVKKVNYAGLPEHPGHELHYSQAKGAGSVLSFLTGSLALSKHVVETTKYFSITVSFGSVKSLISMPCFMSHASIPVEVRQARGLTEDLVRISVGIEDVNDLISDLDKALRTGPLLMLSPMVPSLPLCGQQSCKALESP
;
A
#
# COMPACT_ATOMS: atom_id res chain seq x y z
N MET A 1 9.44 -39.72 1.86
CA MET A 1 8.88 -39.22 0.59
C MET A 1 7.44 -39.69 0.50
N MET A 2 6.48 -38.79 0.70
CA MET A 2 5.05 -39.03 0.45
C MET A 2 4.54 -37.75 -0.20
N ALA A 3 4.09 -37.88 -1.44
CA ALA A 3 3.62 -36.80 -2.29
C ALA A 3 2.17 -36.46 -1.95
N SER A 4 1.89 -35.18 -1.73
CA SER A 4 0.53 -34.65 -1.62
C SER A 4 -0.04 -34.48 -3.04
N SER A 5 -1.04 -35.27 -3.40
CA SER A 5 -1.82 -35.06 -4.62
C SER A 5 -3.13 -34.35 -4.26
N LEU A 6 -3.33 -33.14 -4.76
CA LEU A 6 -4.60 -32.41 -4.70
C LEU A 6 -5.45 -32.83 -5.92
N HIS A 7 -6.64 -33.38 -5.67
CA HIS A 7 -7.65 -33.61 -6.69
C HIS A 7 -8.58 -32.40 -6.77
N LEU A 8 -8.62 -31.75 -7.93
CA LEU A 8 -9.65 -30.77 -8.31
C LEU A 8 -10.91 -31.52 -8.76
N LYS A 9 -12.05 -31.28 -8.08
CA LYS A 9 -13.37 -31.63 -8.62
C LYS A 9 -13.88 -30.45 -9.46
N PRO A 10 -14.29 -30.65 -10.72
CA PRO A 10 -15.01 -29.62 -11.47
C PRO A 10 -16.45 -29.51 -10.95
N PHE A 11 -16.88 -28.28 -10.67
CA PHE A 11 -18.29 -27.93 -10.53
C PHE A 11 -18.93 -27.98 -11.92
N VAL A 12 -19.62 -29.07 -12.22
CA VAL A 12 -20.58 -29.14 -13.33
C VAL A 12 -21.96 -29.19 -12.70
N SER A 13 -22.74 -28.13 -12.88
CA SER A 13 -24.18 -28.18 -12.64
C SER A 13 -24.83 -28.79 -13.88
N ASP A 14 -25.28 -30.04 -13.78
CA ASP A 14 -26.26 -30.60 -14.71
C ASP A 14 -27.40 -31.21 -13.90
N ALA A 15 -28.60 -30.65 -14.06
CA ALA A 15 -29.86 -31.37 -13.96
C ALA A 15 -30.47 -31.28 -15.38
N TYR A 16 -30.34 -32.35 -16.18
CA TYR A 16 -31.40 -33.34 -16.50
C TYR A 16 -32.70 -32.68 -17.02
N THR A 17 -33.33 -33.02 -18.15
CA THR A 17 -33.20 -34.07 -19.18
C THR A 17 -34.28 -33.77 -20.23
N ASP A 18 -34.01 -33.98 -21.52
CA ASP A 18 -34.89 -34.84 -22.33
C ASP A 18 -34.22 -35.20 -23.68
N LEU A 19 -34.20 -36.50 -23.97
CA LEU A 19 -33.72 -37.14 -25.19
C LEU A 19 -34.88 -37.90 -25.81
N THR A 20 -35.13 -37.74 -27.12
CA THR A 20 -35.37 -38.84 -28.08
C THR A 20 -35.30 -38.27 -29.50
N ASN A 21 -34.23 -38.57 -30.25
CA ASN A 21 -34.08 -39.66 -31.24
C ASN A 21 -34.92 -39.53 -32.54
N SER A 22 -34.28 -39.20 -33.67
CA SER A 22 -34.16 -40.10 -34.86
C SER A 22 -33.77 -39.33 -36.15
N GLY A 23 -32.82 -39.89 -36.92
CA GLY A 23 -32.85 -39.77 -38.39
C GLY A 23 -31.63 -39.18 -39.14
N SER A 24 -30.82 -40.07 -39.72
CA SER A 24 -30.24 -40.04 -41.09
C SER A 24 -28.90 -39.33 -41.45
N SER A 25 -27.92 -40.20 -41.81
CA SER A 25 -26.99 -40.22 -42.98
C SER A 25 -25.95 -39.10 -43.30
N ILE A 26 -24.64 -39.43 -43.10
CA ILE A 26 -23.47 -39.57 -44.04
C ILE A 26 -23.38 -38.61 -45.29
N PRO A 27 -22.20 -38.16 -45.85
CA PRO A 27 -20.76 -38.41 -45.55
C PRO A 27 -19.81 -37.17 -45.50
N LEU A 28 -18.58 -37.49 -45.10
CA LEU A 28 -17.27 -36.80 -45.26
C LEU A 28 -16.96 -36.28 -46.69
N ASN A 29 -16.51 -35.02 -46.82
CA ASN A 29 -15.60 -34.56 -47.88
C ASN A 29 -14.86 -33.27 -47.46
N SER A 30 -13.57 -33.21 -47.80
CA SER A 30 -12.57 -32.17 -47.45
C SER A 30 -12.59 -30.95 -48.41
N PRO A 31 -11.61 -30.02 -48.36
CA PRO A 31 -11.64 -28.76 -47.64
C PRO A 31 -11.72 -27.54 -48.59
N THR A 32 -12.41 -26.47 -48.20
CA THR A 32 -12.30 -25.18 -48.90
C THR A 32 -12.35 -24.00 -47.92
N SER A 33 -11.38 -23.11 -48.07
CA SER A 33 -11.19 -21.78 -47.50
C SER A 33 -12.47 -20.93 -47.36
N PHE A 34 -12.40 -19.90 -46.50
CA PHE A 34 -13.27 -18.71 -46.29
C PHE A 34 -13.82 -18.68 -44.85
N GLY A 35 -13.71 -17.64 -44.04
CA GLY A 35 -13.09 -16.32 -44.16
C GLY A 35 -13.12 -15.66 -42.78
N PHE A 36 -12.15 -14.77 -42.51
CA PHE A 36 -12.10 -13.99 -41.28
C PHE A 36 -13.31 -13.04 -41.20
N SER A 37 -14.21 -13.26 -40.23
CA SER A 37 -15.22 -12.28 -39.87
C SER A 37 -14.60 -11.25 -38.93
N LYS A 38 -14.33 -10.06 -39.46
CA LYS A 38 -13.99 -8.85 -38.69
C LYS A 38 -15.16 -8.53 -37.75
N ARG A 39 -15.01 -8.78 -36.45
CA ARG A 39 -15.90 -8.17 -35.45
C ARG A 39 -15.63 -6.66 -35.42
N ARG A 40 -16.67 -5.88 -35.70
CA ARG A 40 -16.70 -4.42 -35.58
C ARG A 40 -16.33 -4.03 -34.15
N ILE A 41 -15.22 -3.32 -34.00
CA ILE A 41 -14.86 -2.61 -32.77
C ILE A 41 -15.69 -1.32 -32.76
N ILE A 42 -16.62 -1.22 -31.81
CA ILE A 42 -17.31 0.03 -31.50
C ILE A 42 -16.39 0.81 -30.58
N PHE A 43 -15.82 1.90 -31.07
CA PHE A 43 -15.08 2.86 -30.24
C PHE A 43 -16.08 3.66 -29.41
N ALA A 44 -16.16 3.39 -28.11
CA ALA A 44 -16.70 4.34 -27.16
C ALA A 44 -15.57 5.33 -26.79
N LYS A 45 -15.68 6.57 -27.27
CA LYS A 45 -14.94 7.70 -26.70
C LYS A 45 -15.68 8.11 -25.42
N GLU A 46 -14.95 8.23 -24.32
CA GLU A 46 -15.40 8.54 -22.95
C GLU A 46 -15.84 7.35 -22.11
N LEU A 47 -14.99 6.98 -21.15
CA LEU A 47 -15.38 6.23 -19.97
C LEU A 47 -15.96 7.23 -18.97
N LYS A 48 -17.29 7.40 -18.95
CA LYS A 48 -17.98 8.13 -17.88
C LYS A 48 -18.28 7.17 -16.73
N LEU A 49 -17.57 7.35 -15.61
CA LEU A 49 -17.94 6.72 -14.34
C LEU A 49 -19.17 7.47 -13.79
N ASN A 50 -20.36 6.95 -14.07
CA ASN A 50 -21.59 7.47 -13.47
C ASN A 50 -21.72 6.93 -12.05
N CYS A 51 -21.21 7.67 -11.06
CA CYS A 51 -21.64 7.49 -9.68
C CYS A 51 -23.04 8.09 -9.55
N SER A 52 -24.10 7.29 -9.71
CA SER A 52 -25.46 7.72 -9.39
C SER A 52 -25.59 7.81 -7.86
N ILE A 53 -25.41 9.01 -7.32
CA ILE A 53 -26.02 9.40 -6.05
C ILE A 53 -27.42 9.91 -6.42
N ASP A 54 -28.38 8.99 -6.58
CA ASP A 54 -29.79 9.38 -6.62
C ASP A 54 -30.28 9.53 -5.19
N ARG A 55 -30.04 10.72 -4.62
CA ARG A 55 -30.85 11.24 -3.53
C ARG A 55 -31.94 12.12 -4.12
N GLU A 56 -33.17 11.73 -3.82
CA GLU A 56 -34.42 12.49 -3.87
C GLU A 56 -34.96 12.86 -5.26
N LYS A 57 -36.03 12.15 -5.67
CA LYS A 57 -37.18 12.75 -6.36
C LYS A 57 -38.45 11.89 -6.20
N GLU A 58 -39.42 12.51 -5.52
CA GLU A 58 -40.88 12.37 -5.62
C GLU A 58 -41.47 10.97 -5.85
N ILE A 59 -41.97 10.37 -4.76
CA ILE A 59 -42.95 9.27 -4.83
C ILE A 59 -44.34 9.90 -4.93
N ASP A 60 -44.97 9.71 -6.09
CA ASP A 60 -46.37 10.03 -6.36
C ASP A 60 -47.27 9.00 -5.64
N VAL A 61 -48.11 9.50 -4.72
CA VAL A 61 -48.98 8.68 -3.88
C VAL A 61 -50.33 8.55 -4.55
N SER A 62 -50.49 7.54 -5.42
CA SER A 62 -51.81 6.98 -5.71
C SER A 62 -51.71 5.61 -6.37
N THR A 63 -51.99 4.53 -5.63
CA THR A 63 -53.02 3.51 -5.93
C THR A 63 -52.88 2.26 -5.04
N SER A 64 -54.01 1.94 -4.39
CA SER A 64 -54.44 0.66 -3.78
C SER A 64 -53.48 -0.03 -2.79
N ALA A 65 -53.69 0.10 -1.47
CA ALA A 65 -54.76 -0.57 -0.72
C ALA A 65 -54.93 -2.05 -1.12
N LEU A 66 -53.99 -2.91 -0.71
CA LEU A 66 -54.17 -4.38 -0.60
C LEU A 66 -53.00 -5.13 0.09
N VAL A 67 -52.17 -4.48 0.91
CA VAL A 67 -51.08 -5.15 1.64
C VAL A 67 -50.96 -4.62 3.08
N ASP A 68 -52.07 -4.66 3.83
CA ASP A 68 -52.06 -4.36 5.27
C ASP A 68 -51.96 -5.62 6.16
N ASP A 69 -52.10 -6.84 5.61
CA ASP A 69 -52.12 -8.10 6.40
C ASP A 69 -50.79 -8.90 6.40
N VAL A 70 -49.70 -8.33 5.89
CA VAL A 70 -48.34 -8.95 5.95
C VAL A 70 -47.32 -8.06 6.69
N ALA A 71 -47.75 -6.89 7.17
CA ALA A 71 -46.88 -5.91 7.80
C ALA A 71 -46.61 -6.19 9.30
N GLU A 72 -47.38 -7.06 9.97
CA GLU A 72 -47.18 -7.37 11.40
C GLU A 72 -46.15 -8.48 11.69
N CYS A 73 -45.33 -8.88 10.72
CA CYS A 73 -44.26 -9.89 10.93
C CYS A 73 -42.86 -9.43 10.48
N LEU A 74 -42.66 -8.13 10.19
CA LEU A 74 -41.37 -7.58 9.73
C LEU A 74 -40.94 -6.32 10.50
N GLU A 75 -41.39 -6.18 11.75
CA GLU A 75 -40.84 -5.24 12.72
C GLU A 75 -39.91 -5.96 13.72
N GLU A 76 -39.10 -6.90 13.25
CA GLU A 76 -37.79 -7.07 13.88
C GLU A 76 -37.01 -5.82 13.52
N GLU A 77 -36.89 -4.90 14.48
CA GLU A 77 -35.98 -3.77 14.44
C GLU A 77 -34.62 -4.25 13.93
N MET A 78 -34.37 -4.07 12.64
CA MET A 78 -33.03 -4.13 12.08
C MET A 78 -32.36 -2.85 12.57
N SER A 79 -31.96 -2.88 13.85
CA SER A 79 -31.11 -1.87 14.43
C SER A 79 -29.89 -1.79 13.52
N VAL A 80 -29.76 -0.66 12.83
CA VAL A 80 -28.51 -0.32 12.17
C VAL A 80 -27.55 -0.08 13.33
N GLU A 81 -26.93 -1.14 13.84
CA GLU A 81 -25.86 -1.01 14.82
C GLU A 81 -24.81 -0.12 14.18
N GLU A 82 -24.69 1.12 14.66
CA GLU A 82 -23.67 2.04 14.20
C GLU A 82 -22.31 1.36 14.43
N GLU A 83 -21.59 1.11 13.34
CA GLU A 83 -20.27 0.49 13.43
C GLU A 83 -19.39 1.34 14.36
N PRO A 84 -18.72 0.71 15.35
CA PRO A 84 -17.89 1.44 16.29
C PRO A 84 -16.71 2.10 15.56
N GLY A 85 -16.33 3.29 16.01
CA GLY A 85 -15.13 3.96 15.51
C GLY A 85 -13.87 3.11 15.69
N VAL A 86 -12.84 3.35 14.86
CA VAL A 86 -11.58 2.59 14.84
C VAL A 86 -10.95 2.46 16.23
N SER A 87 -10.90 3.55 17.01
CA SER A 87 -10.36 3.53 18.38
C SER A 87 -11.14 2.58 19.29
N THR A 88 -12.47 2.56 19.19
CA THR A 88 -13.34 1.67 19.96
C THR A 88 -13.14 0.22 19.55
N LEU A 89 -13.05 -0.05 18.24
CA LEU A 89 -12.81 -1.38 17.70
C LEU A 89 -11.46 -1.94 18.17
N LEU A 90 -10.38 -1.15 18.11
CA LEU A 90 -9.05 -1.55 18.57
C LEU A 90 -9.00 -1.93 20.05
N MET A 91 -9.81 -1.27 20.89
CA MET A 91 -9.83 -1.50 22.34
C MET A 91 -10.75 -2.65 22.76
N ASN A 92 -11.76 -2.97 21.95
CA ASN A 92 -12.78 -3.97 22.27
C ASN A 92 -12.71 -5.21 21.38
N PHE A 93 -11.63 -5.37 20.60
CA PHE A 93 -11.42 -6.56 19.80
C PHE A 93 -11.26 -7.80 20.71
N SER A 94 -12.20 -8.74 20.62
CA SER A 94 -12.21 -9.99 21.38
C SER A 94 -11.31 -11.04 20.72
N ASN A 95 -10.55 -11.76 21.54
CA ASN A 95 -9.84 -12.95 21.09
C ASN A 95 -10.67 -14.19 21.46
N GLU A 96 -11.52 -14.64 20.55
CA GLU A 96 -12.49 -15.73 20.81
C GLU A 96 -11.83 -17.10 21.00
N PHE A 97 -10.56 -17.24 20.63
CA PHE A 97 -9.84 -18.52 20.66
C PHE A 97 -9.15 -18.82 21.99
N ASP A 98 -9.12 -17.88 22.94
CA ASP A 98 -8.45 -18.10 24.23
C ASP A 98 -9.36 -18.85 25.22
N PRO A 99 -9.03 -20.10 25.62
CA PRO A 99 -9.84 -20.87 26.55
C PRO A 99 -9.87 -20.30 27.97
N TYR A 100 -9.00 -19.34 28.30
CA TYR A 100 -8.91 -18.75 29.64
C TYR A 100 -9.52 -17.36 29.76
N GLY A 101 -10.01 -16.77 28.65
CA GLY A 101 -10.63 -15.45 28.66
C GLY A 101 -9.69 -14.32 29.09
N ALA A 102 -8.41 -14.39 28.72
CA ALA A 102 -7.44 -13.34 29.00
C ALA A 102 -7.82 -12.05 28.27
N LEU A 103 -7.75 -10.93 29.00
CA LEU A 103 -8.06 -9.60 28.47
C LEU A 103 -7.09 -9.14 27.36
N SER A 104 -5.88 -9.71 27.31
CA SER A 104 -4.91 -9.46 26.25
C SER A 104 -4.54 -10.77 25.60
N THR A 105 -4.40 -10.75 24.28
CA THR A 105 -4.01 -11.92 23.48
C THR A 105 -2.75 -12.58 24.06
N PRO A 106 -2.84 -13.86 24.49
CA PRO A 106 -1.67 -14.60 24.92
C PRO A 106 -0.65 -14.78 23.79
N LEU A 107 0.63 -14.87 24.16
CA LEU A 107 1.72 -15.19 23.24
C LEU A 107 1.89 -16.71 23.10
N TYR A 108 1.55 -17.25 21.94
CA TYR A 108 1.75 -18.66 21.60
C TYR A 108 3.11 -18.88 20.93
N GLN A 109 4.18 -18.77 21.73
CA GLN A 109 5.57 -19.01 21.30
C GLN A 109 5.89 -20.52 21.25
N THR A 110 5.25 -21.24 20.33
CA THR A 110 5.47 -22.67 20.09
C THR A 110 5.58 -22.94 18.59
N ALA A 111 6.21 -24.06 18.22
CA ALA A 111 6.27 -24.51 16.83
C ALA A 111 5.09 -25.42 16.45
N THR A 112 4.62 -26.26 17.37
CA THR A 112 3.63 -27.32 17.12
C THR A 112 2.54 -27.34 18.18
N PHE A 113 1.39 -27.88 17.81
CA PHE A 113 0.23 -28.05 18.68
C PHE A 113 -0.17 -29.52 18.78
N LYS A 114 -0.62 -29.93 19.97
CA LYS A 114 -1.08 -31.30 20.21
C LYS A 114 -2.35 -31.57 19.41
N GLN A 115 -2.37 -32.66 18.64
CA GLN A 115 -3.54 -33.09 17.89
C GLN A 115 -4.53 -33.87 18.79
N PRO A 116 -5.86 -33.73 18.56
CA PRO A 116 -6.87 -34.49 19.31
C PRO A 116 -6.69 -36.00 19.21
N SER A 117 -6.37 -36.51 18.01
CA SER A 117 -6.10 -37.92 17.76
C SER A 117 -5.13 -38.10 16.58
N ALA A 118 -4.82 -39.34 16.21
CA ALA A 118 -3.96 -39.63 15.06
C ALA A 118 -4.65 -39.39 13.70
N THR A 119 -5.97 -39.20 13.69
CA THR A 119 -6.79 -39.08 12.47
C THR A 119 -7.60 -37.80 12.41
N GLU A 120 -7.61 -37.00 13.48
CA GLU A 120 -8.33 -35.73 13.56
C GLU A 120 -7.34 -34.60 13.79
N ASN A 121 -7.49 -33.53 13.02
CA ASN A 121 -6.68 -32.33 13.16
C ASN A 121 -7.35 -31.36 14.13
N GLY A 122 -6.56 -30.78 15.03
CA GLY A 122 -6.98 -29.62 15.81
C GLY A 122 -7.02 -28.35 14.95
N ALA A 123 -7.47 -27.24 15.54
CA ALA A 123 -7.49 -25.94 14.87
C ALA A 123 -6.09 -25.49 14.41
N TYR A 124 -5.05 -25.90 15.13
CA TYR A 124 -3.65 -25.62 14.79
C TYR A 124 -2.84 -26.91 14.83
N ASP A 125 -1.90 -27.04 13.90
CA ASP A 125 -0.93 -28.14 13.83
C ASP A 125 0.51 -27.62 13.98
N TYR A 126 0.88 -26.64 13.16
CA TYR A 126 2.22 -26.08 13.04
C TYR A 126 2.14 -24.56 12.83
N THR A 127 2.92 -23.79 13.60
CA THR A 127 2.87 -22.31 13.64
C THR A 127 3.08 -21.63 12.29
N ARG A 128 3.84 -22.26 11.38
CA ARG A 128 4.02 -21.77 10.01
C ARG A 128 2.69 -21.72 9.24
N SER A 129 1.78 -22.66 9.49
CA SER A 129 0.47 -22.75 8.82
C SER A 129 -0.56 -21.85 9.50
N GLY A 130 -0.62 -21.85 10.83
CA GLY A 130 -1.57 -21.07 11.63
C GLY A 130 -1.06 -20.89 13.05
N ASN A 131 -1.33 -19.75 13.69
CA ASN A 131 -0.93 -19.52 15.09
C ASN A 131 -1.91 -18.57 15.79
N PRO A 132 -2.44 -18.92 16.99
CA PRO A 132 -3.46 -18.10 17.65
C PRO A 132 -3.10 -16.62 17.84
N THR A 133 -1.83 -16.32 18.11
CA THR A 133 -1.38 -14.92 18.26
C THR A 133 -1.34 -14.19 16.92
N ARG A 134 -0.98 -14.88 15.83
CA ARG A 134 -1.00 -14.32 14.47
C ARG A 134 -2.42 -14.17 13.95
N ASP A 135 -3.25 -15.18 14.10
CA ASP A 135 -4.66 -15.17 13.69
C ASP A 135 -5.44 -14.03 14.38
N ALA A 136 -5.14 -13.74 15.66
CA ALA A 136 -5.72 -12.59 16.35
C ALA A 136 -5.31 -11.24 15.72
N LEU A 137 -4.05 -11.10 15.27
CA LEU A 137 -3.60 -9.91 14.57
C LEU A 137 -4.22 -9.81 13.18
N GLU A 138 -4.19 -10.89 12.41
CA GLU A 138 -4.77 -10.98 11.06
C GLU A 138 -6.27 -10.67 11.09
N SER A 139 -7.01 -11.24 12.03
CA SER A 139 -8.44 -10.96 12.21
C SER A 139 -8.71 -9.50 12.57
N LEU A 140 -7.89 -8.90 13.43
CA LEU A 140 -8.01 -7.48 13.77
C LEU A 140 -7.73 -6.59 12.55
N LEU A 141 -6.67 -6.88 11.79
CA LEU A 141 -6.31 -6.14 10.59
C LEU A 141 -7.39 -6.27 9.51
N ALA A 142 -7.88 -7.48 9.24
CA ALA A 142 -8.99 -7.73 8.32
C ALA A 142 -10.22 -6.90 8.70
N LYS A 143 -10.57 -6.86 9.99
CA LYS A 143 -11.69 -6.06 10.49
C LYS A 143 -11.47 -4.55 10.31
N LEU A 144 -10.26 -4.05 10.54
CA LEU A 144 -9.91 -2.64 10.32
C LEU A 144 -9.98 -2.27 8.84
N ASP A 145 -9.46 -3.15 7.99
CA ASP A 145 -9.44 -2.99 6.54
C ASP A 145 -10.75 -3.35 5.86
N LYS A 146 -11.77 -3.82 6.60
CA LYS A 146 -12.99 -4.42 6.05
C LYS A 146 -12.68 -5.38 4.90
N ALA A 147 -11.67 -6.20 5.11
CA ALA A 147 -11.29 -7.28 4.22
C ALA A 147 -11.83 -8.60 4.78
N ASP A 148 -12.10 -9.56 3.91
CA ASP A 148 -12.49 -10.91 4.30
C ASP A 148 -11.36 -11.60 5.08
N GLN A 149 -10.11 -11.33 4.71
CA GLN A 149 -8.91 -11.85 5.37
C GLN A 149 -7.74 -10.85 5.33
N ALA A 150 -6.81 -10.99 6.27
CA ALA A 150 -5.51 -10.36 6.22
C ALA A 150 -4.43 -11.40 6.51
N LEU A 151 -3.22 -11.20 5.97
CA LEU A 151 -2.10 -12.11 6.15
C LEU A 151 -0.87 -11.32 6.62
N CYS A 152 -0.26 -11.77 7.72
CA CYS A 152 0.90 -11.14 8.30
C CYS A 152 2.18 -11.83 7.85
N PHE A 153 3.09 -11.07 7.25
CA PHE A 153 4.38 -11.54 6.75
C PHE A 153 5.56 -10.99 7.56
N THR A 154 6.70 -11.69 7.53
CA THR A 154 7.94 -11.26 8.21
C THR A 154 8.46 -9.88 7.80
N SER A 155 8.04 -9.37 6.63
CA SER A 155 8.30 -8.00 6.18
C SER A 155 7.34 -7.57 5.09
N GLY A 156 7.24 -6.26 4.81
CA GLY A 156 6.49 -5.75 3.65
C GLY A 156 7.03 -6.28 2.32
N MET A 157 8.34 -6.53 2.21
CA MET A 157 8.92 -7.16 1.00
C MET A 157 8.53 -8.63 0.86
N ALA A 158 8.36 -9.36 1.97
CA ALA A 158 7.86 -10.74 1.94
C ALA A 158 6.37 -10.78 1.55
N ALA A 159 5.57 -9.81 2.02
CA ALA A 159 4.20 -9.64 1.57
C ALA A 159 4.13 -9.37 0.06
N LEU A 160 4.94 -8.43 -0.43
CA LEU A 160 5.01 -8.13 -1.86
C LEU A 160 5.47 -9.34 -2.69
N ALA A 161 6.48 -10.08 -2.22
CA ALA A 161 6.93 -11.31 -2.87
C ALA A 161 5.80 -12.35 -2.95
N ALA A 162 5.06 -12.55 -1.86
CA ALA A 162 3.89 -13.44 -1.82
C ALA A 162 2.85 -13.06 -2.89
N VAL A 163 2.53 -11.77 -2.99
CA VAL A 163 1.59 -11.28 -4.00
C VAL A 163 2.12 -11.49 -5.42
N THR A 164 3.41 -11.25 -5.66
CA THR A 164 4.00 -11.48 -6.99
C THR A 164 4.01 -12.96 -7.39
N HIS A 165 4.03 -13.89 -6.44
CA HIS A 165 3.92 -15.32 -6.71
C HIS A 165 2.51 -15.78 -7.12
N LEU A 166 1.49 -14.92 -6.97
CA LEU A 166 0.14 -15.21 -7.51
C LEU A 166 0.09 -15.12 -9.03
N LEU A 167 1.09 -14.49 -9.65
CA LEU A 167 1.12 -14.24 -11.08
C LEU A 167 1.74 -15.40 -11.85
N GLY A 168 1.10 -15.75 -12.97
CA GLY A 168 1.59 -16.74 -13.92
C GLY A 168 2.79 -16.26 -14.74
N THR A 169 3.53 -17.21 -15.32
CA THR A 169 4.60 -16.86 -16.28
C THR A 169 4.01 -16.15 -17.49
N GLY A 170 4.53 -14.96 -17.80
CA GLY A 170 4.06 -14.14 -18.92
C GLY A 170 2.94 -13.16 -18.56
N GLU A 171 2.49 -13.14 -17.30
CA GLU A 171 1.61 -12.08 -16.79
C GLU A 171 2.42 -10.82 -16.45
N GLU A 172 1.76 -9.68 -16.53
CA GLU A 172 2.39 -8.36 -16.42
C GLU A 172 1.88 -7.60 -15.19
N ILE A 173 2.75 -6.81 -14.58
CA ILE A 173 2.45 -5.98 -13.40
C ILE A 173 2.49 -4.50 -13.82
N VAL A 174 1.41 -3.78 -13.56
CA VAL A 174 1.41 -2.31 -13.58
C VAL A 174 1.77 -1.81 -12.19
N ALA A 175 2.78 -0.95 -12.12
CA ALA A 175 3.24 -0.36 -10.86
C ALA A 175 3.38 1.15 -11.02
N GLY A 176 3.23 1.89 -9.92
CA GLY A 176 3.44 3.34 -9.91
C GLY A 176 4.85 3.71 -10.40
N ASP A 177 4.99 4.90 -10.97
CA ASP A 177 6.31 5.41 -11.34
C ASP A 177 7.09 5.90 -10.10
N ASP A 178 6.43 6.34 -9.03
CA ASP A 178 7.07 6.69 -7.75
C ASP A 178 6.80 5.63 -6.67
N LEU A 179 7.78 4.75 -6.43
CA LEU A 179 7.68 3.60 -5.53
C LEU A 179 8.84 3.57 -4.54
N TYR A 180 8.59 2.91 -3.40
CA TYR A 180 9.65 2.53 -2.47
C TYR A 180 10.79 1.81 -3.21
N GLY A 181 12.03 2.21 -2.96
CA GLY A 181 13.19 1.66 -3.67
C GLY A 181 13.36 0.14 -3.57
N GLY A 182 12.83 -0.50 -2.52
CA GLY A 182 12.79 -1.97 -2.42
C GLY A 182 11.76 -2.60 -3.38
N THR A 183 10.58 -1.98 -3.52
CA THR A 183 9.55 -2.33 -4.49
C THR A 183 10.06 -2.12 -5.91
N ASP A 184 10.65 -0.97 -6.22
CA ASP A 184 11.26 -0.70 -7.52
C ASP A 184 12.34 -1.76 -7.82
N ARG A 185 13.25 -2.04 -6.88
CA ARG A 185 14.27 -3.09 -7.07
C ARG A 185 13.68 -4.48 -7.30
N LEU A 186 12.56 -4.83 -6.66
CA LEU A 186 11.88 -6.11 -6.86
C LEU A 186 11.25 -6.19 -8.26
N LEU A 187 10.64 -5.09 -8.73
CA LEU A 187 9.89 -5.03 -9.98
C LEU A 187 10.73 -4.64 -11.20
N SER A 188 11.95 -4.10 -11.01
CA SER A 188 12.81 -3.51 -12.06
C SER A 188 13.50 -4.50 -13.02
N ARG A 189 12.79 -5.53 -13.47
CA ARG A 189 13.06 -6.23 -14.74
C ARG A 189 11.91 -5.92 -15.72
N LYS A 190 12.01 -4.77 -16.40
CA LYS A 190 11.29 -4.30 -17.61
C LYS A 190 10.01 -5.06 -18.00
N ILE A 191 8.86 -4.37 -18.02
CA ILE A 191 7.82 -4.26 -19.08
C ILE A 191 6.51 -3.76 -18.42
N ALA A 192 6.43 -2.43 -18.27
CA ALA A 192 5.25 -1.70 -17.80
C ALA A 192 4.45 -1.11 -18.99
N GLU A 193 4.76 -1.49 -20.23
CA GLU A 193 4.24 -0.82 -21.44
C GLU A 193 3.11 -1.60 -22.16
N MET A 194 2.84 -2.87 -21.82
CA MET A 194 1.85 -3.72 -22.52
C MET A 194 0.51 -3.91 -21.79
N ALA A 195 0.44 -3.56 -20.50
CA ALA A 195 -0.73 -3.77 -19.65
C ALA A 195 -1.96 -2.89 -19.97
N HIS A 196 -1.81 -1.87 -20.82
CA HIS A 196 -2.88 -0.93 -21.18
C HIS A 196 -4.04 -1.50 -22.01
N ALA A 197 -4.20 -2.83 -22.14
CA ALA A 197 -5.25 -3.41 -22.97
C ALA A 197 -6.16 -4.48 -22.33
N HIS A 198 -5.87 -5.06 -21.14
CA HIS A 198 -6.49 -6.37 -20.78
C HIS A 198 -6.91 -6.65 -19.31
N GLY A 199 -7.25 -5.65 -18.48
CA GLY A 199 -8.01 -5.91 -17.22
C GLY A 199 -7.23 -6.58 -16.08
N ALA A 200 -6.26 -5.87 -15.50
CA ALA A 200 -5.34 -6.35 -14.46
C ALA A 200 -5.91 -6.29 -13.02
N LEU A 201 -5.33 -7.10 -12.11
CA LEU A 201 -5.52 -7.04 -10.65
C LEU A 201 -4.79 -5.82 -10.06
N LEU A 202 -5.40 -5.13 -9.08
CA LEU A 202 -4.89 -3.89 -8.46
C LEU A 202 -4.38 -4.13 -7.04
N LEU A 203 -3.07 -3.93 -6.81
CA LEU A 203 -2.43 -3.91 -5.48
C LEU A 203 -2.14 -2.48 -5.04
N VAL A 204 -2.46 -2.17 -3.77
CA VAL A 204 -2.15 -0.89 -3.15
C VAL A 204 -1.24 -1.14 -1.94
N ASP A 205 0.00 -0.63 -2.00
CA ASP A 205 0.88 -0.56 -0.82
C ASP A 205 0.38 0.55 0.11
N ASN A 206 -0.34 0.15 1.16
CA ASN A 206 -0.98 1.06 2.11
C ASN A 206 -0.05 1.50 3.27
N SER A 207 1.25 1.25 3.18
CA SER A 207 2.18 1.44 4.31
C SER A 207 2.18 2.87 4.89
N ILE A 208 2.01 3.89 4.04
CA ILE A 208 2.05 5.31 4.44
C ILE A 208 0.72 5.75 5.06
N MET A 209 -0.39 5.24 4.55
CA MET A 209 -1.73 5.70 4.89
C MET A 209 -2.34 4.89 6.06
N SER A 210 -1.87 3.67 6.30
CA SER A 210 -2.43 2.75 7.31
C SER A 210 -3.87 2.34 7.00
N PRO A 211 -4.37 1.21 7.54
CA PRO A 211 -5.79 0.81 7.44
C PRO A 211 -6.77 1.89 7.93
N VAL A 212 -6.29 2.87 8.69
CA VAL A 212 -7.07 4.06 9.09
C VAL A 212 -7.47 4.91 7.88
N LEU A 213 -6.71 4.88 6.77
CA LEU A 213 -6.87 5.80 5.64
C LEU A 213 -6.96 5.16 4.23
N SER A 214 -6.86 3.83 4.04
CA SER A 214 -7.18 3.12 2.77
C SER A 214 -7.21 1.58 2.98
N ARG A 215 -7.68 0.77 2.00
CA ARG A 215 -8.00 -0.67 2.15
C ARG A 215 -7.71 -1.54 0.91
N PRO A 216 -6.74 -2.47 0.95
CA PRO A 216 -6.48 -3.36 -0.18
C PRO A 216 -6.16 -4.86 0.13
N LEU A 217 -6.95 -5.73 -0.51
CA LEU A 217 -6.66 -7.07 -1.10
C LEU A 217 -6.70 -8.40 -0.31
N GLU A 218 -7.10 -9.44 -1.07
CA GLU A 218 -7.27 -10.87 -0.74
C GLU A 218 -6.37 -11.83 -1.57
N LEU A 219 -6.31 -13.11 -1.11
CA LEU A 219 -5.96 -14.37 -1.82
C LEU A 219 -4.53 -14.97 -1.67
N GLY A 220 -3.97 -15.03 -0.46
CA GLY A 220 -2.60 -15.51 -0.23
C GLY A 220 -2.37 -17.02 0.01
N ALA A 221 -1.15 -17.45 -0.30
CA ALA A 221 -0.44 -18.57 0.33
C ALA A 221 1.09 -18.38 0.16
N GLU A 222 1.83 -18.12 1.24
CA GLU A 222 3.31 -17.99 1.24
C GLU A 222 3.88 -18.37 2.62
N GLY A 223 5.04 -19.04 2.64
CA GLY A 223 5.65 -19.64 3.84
C GLY A 223 6.34 -18.66 4.80
N SER A 224 6.14 -17.35 4.61
CA SER A 224 6.84 -16.26 5.30
C SER A 224 5.98 -15.58 6.37
N GLY A 225 5.14 -16.36 7.08
CA GLY A 225 4.26 -15.84 8.12
C GLY A 225 5.02 -15.13 9.25
N LEU A 226 4.49 -14.02 9.74
CA LEU A 226 5.09 -13.22 10.81
C LEU A 226 5.20 -14.04 12.11
N ALA A 227 6.30 -13.84 12.85
CA ALA A 227 6.55 -14.59 14.08
C ALA A 227 5.54 -14.22 15.18
N PRO A 228 5.13 -15.16 16.06
CA PRO A 228 4.13 -14.88 17.11
C PRO A 228 4.50 -13.73 18.04
N PHE A 229 5.78 -13.61 18.40
CA PHE A 229 6.26 -12.50 19.24
C PHE A 229 6.08 -11.13 18.56
N ASP A 230 6.41 -11.04 17.27
CA ASP A 230 6.24 -9.81 16.50
C ASP A 230 4.75 -9.48 16.33
N CYS A 231 3.91 -10.49 16.12
CA CYS A 231 2.45 -10.32 16.08
C CYS A 231 1.92 -9.74 17.40
N TRP A 232 2.41 -10.24 18.53
CA TRP A 232 2.04 -9.76 19.86
C TRP A 232 2.46 -8.29 20.09
N ILE A 233 3.65 -7.90 19.64
CA ILE A 233 4.11 -6.51 19.68
C ILE A 233 3.25 -5.61 18.78
N CYS A 234 2.89 -6.08 17.58
CA CYS A 234 1.97 -5.38 16.68
C CYS A 234 0.59 -5.19 17.33
N LEU A 235 -0.01 -6.24 17.90
CA LEU A 235 -1.27 -6.18 18.66
C LEU A 235 -1.21 -5.15 19.80
N ARG A 236 -0.08 -5.07 20.51
CA ARG A 236 0.13 -4.05 21.54
C ARG A 236 0.24 -2.64 20.94
N GLY A 237 0.94 -2.49 19.82
CA GLY A 237 1.17 -1.21 19.15
C GLY A 237 -0.10 -0.63 18.51
N VAL A 238 -0.93 -1.46 17.88
CA VAL A 238 -2.14 -0.99 17.18
C VAL A 238 -3.17 -0.38 18.12
N LYS A 239 -3.21 -0.77 19.41
CA LYS A 239 -4.11 -0.18 20.41
C LYS A 239 -3.94 1.32 20.59
N THR A 240 -2.75 1.87 20.34
CA THR A 240 -2.48 3.32 20.39
C THR A 240 -2.43 3.97 19.01
N MET A 241 -2.76 3.24 17.94
CA MET A 241 -2.61 3.72 16.56
C MET A 241 -3.38 5.00 16.30
N ALA A 242 -4.66 5.06 16.67
CA ALA A 242 -5.49 6.24 16.42
C ALA A 242 -4.88 7.50 17.06
N LEU A 243 -4.49 7.42 18.34
CA LEU A 243 -3.85 8.53 19.07
C LEU A 243 -2.53 8.96 18.44
N ARG A 244 -1.70 8.00 18.02
CA ARG A 244 -0.41 8.28 17.39
C ARG A 244 -0.60 8.95 16.03
N VAL A 245 -1.48 8.41 15.19
CA VAL A 245 -1.72 8.94 13.84
C VAL A 245 -2.30 10.36 13.90
N GLU A 246 -3.27 10.60 14.78
CA GLU A 246 -3.85 11.94 15.02
C GLU A 246 -2.76 12.95 15.42
N LYS A 247 -1.98 12.62 16.46
CA LYS A 247 -0.91 13.51 16.95
C LYS A 247 0.20 13.73 15.90
N GLN A 248 0.60 12.68 15.17
CA GLN A 248 1.60 12.79 14.12
C GLN A 248 1.12 13.66 12.96
N GLN A 249 -0.15 13.52 12.57
CA GLN A 249 -0.77 14.33 11.51
C GLN A 249 -0.86 15.81 11.90
N ASP A 250 -1.31 16.10 13.12
CA ASP A 250 -1.38 17.46 13.64
C ASP A 250 0.00 18.13 13.66
N ASN A 251 1.02 17.37 14.08
CA ASN A 251 2.40 17.85 14.07
C ASN A 251 2.89 18.06 12.62
N ALA A 252 2.59 17.13 11.71
CA ALA A 252 3.01 17.21 10.31
C ALA A 252 2.39 18.40 9.58
N GLN A 253 1.11 18.69 9.82
CA GLN A 253 0.44 19.87 9.28
C GLN A 253 1.16 21.16 9.67
N LYS A 254 1.43 21.35 10.97
CA LYS A 254 2.12 22.54 11.49
C LYS A 254 3.54 22.68 10.97
N ILE A 255 4.28 21.57 10.86
CA ILE A 255 5.62 21.56 10.28
C ILE A 255 5.56 21.89 8.78
N ALA A 256 4.59 21.35 8.04
CA ALA A 256 4.42 21.63 6.61
C ALA A 256 4.14 23.12 6.36
N GLU A 257 3.23 23.72 7.15
CA GLU A 257 2.92 25.16 7.08
C GLU A 257 4.13 26.03 7.42
N PHE A 258 4.85 25.68 8.50
CA PHE A 258 6.11 26.35 8.85
C PHE A 258 7.11 26.31 7.69
N LEU A 259 7.37 25.11 7.15
CA LEU A 259 8.31 24.92 6.05
C LEU A 259 7.86 25.68 4.80
N ALA A 260 6.57 25.68 4.47
CA ALA A 260 6.02 26.38 3.31
C ALA A 260 6.20 27.91 3.41
N SER A 261 6.15 28.46 4.63
CA SER A 261 6.39 29.88 4.89
C SER A 261 7.86 30.27 5.01
N HIS A 262 8.78 29.30 5.16
CA HIS A 262 10.18 29.58 5.46
C HIS A 262 10.96 30.00 4.19
N PRO A 263 11.69 31.15 4.19
CA PRO A 263 12.28 31.73 2.98
C PRO A 263 13.39 30.90 2.33
N ARG A 264 13.94 29.93 3.07
CA ARG A 264 14.99 29.01 2.58
C ARG A 264 14.46 27.67 2.06
N VAL A 265 13.15 27.46 2.09
CA VAL A 265 12.48 26.29 1.53
C VAL A 265 11.86 26.70 0.20
N LYS A 266 12.07 25.88 -0.84
CA LYS A 266 11.61 26.16 -2.20
C LYS A 266 10.27 25.51 -2.53
N LYS A 267 10.03 24.34 -1.96
CA LYS A 267 8.81 23.56 -2.17
C LYS A 267 8.59 22.65 -0.98
N VAL A 268 7.34 22.45 -0.60
CA VAL A 268 6.91 21.41 0.32
C VAL A 268 5.95 20.49 -0.42
N ASN A 269 6.16 19.18 -0.32
CA ASN A 269 5.21 18.17 -0.79
C ASN A 269 4.56 17.55 0.45
N TYR A 270 3.32 17.96 0.70
CA TYR A 270 2.47 17.42 1.76
C TYR A 270 1.02 17.58 1.35
N ALA A 271 0.25 16.49 1.35
CA ALA A 271 -1.13 16.48 0.88
C ALA A 271 -2.06 17.37 1.72
N GLY A 272 -1.68 17.69 2.97
CA GLY A 272 -2.45 18.57 3.85
C GLY A 272 -2.35 20.07 3.53
N LEU A 273 -1.43 20.48 2.65
CA LEU A 273 -1.35 21.88 2.21
C LEU A 273 -2.39 22.15 1.11
N PRO A 274 -3.18 23.25 1.20
CA PRO A 274 -4.16 23.61 0.17
C PRO A 274 -3.57 23.79 -1.23
N GLU A 275 -2.32 24.24 -1.31
CA GLU A 275 -1.62 24.46 -2.58
C GLU A 275 -1.06 23.16 -3.19
N HIS A 276 -1.16 22.02 -2.49
CA HIS A 276 -0.70 20.75 -3.01
C HIS A 276 -1.59 20.29 -4.17
N PRO A 277 -1.05 19.94 -5.35
CA PRO A 277 -1.86 19.61 -6.53
C PRO A 277 -2.76 18.39 -6.32
N GLY A 278 -2.38 17.48 -5.43
CA GLY A 278 -3.18 16.31 -5.04
C GLY A 278 -4.09 16.52 -3.82
N HIS A 279 -4.22 17.74 -3.26
CA HIS A 279 -4.98 17.99 -2.02
C HIS A 279 -6.43 17.52 -2.11
N GLU A 280 -7.17 18.02 -3.11
CA GLU A 280 -8.59 17.67 -3.31
C GLU A 280 -8.78 16.16 -3.55
N LEU A 281 -7.94 15.56 -4.41
CA LEU A 281 -7.99 14.12 -4.66
C LEU A 281 -7.69 13.33 -3.38
N HIS A 282 -6.70 13.75 -2.59
CA HIS A 282 -6.34 13.10 -1.34
C HIS A 282 -7.50 13.10 -0.36
N TYR A 283 -8.13 14.25 -0.11
CA TYR A 283 -9.25 14.36 0.82
C TYR A 283 -10.56 13.75 0.30
N SER A 284 -10.66 13.47 -1.02
CA SER A 284 -11.76 12.67 -1.57
C SER A 284 -11.68 11.18 -1.17
N GLN A 285 -10.50 10.68 -0.81
CA GLN A 285 -10.25 9.25 -0.53
C GLN A 285 -9.64 8.96 0.86
N ALA A 286 -9.21 10.00 1.58
CA ALA A 286 -8.59 9.88 2.90
C ALA A 286 -9.13 10.93 3.86
N LYS A 287 -9.17 10.58 5.16
CA LYS A 287 -9.66 11.46 6.22
C LYS A 287 -8.59 12.42 6.78
N GLY A 288 -7.37 12.33 6.26
CA GLY A 288 -6.25 13.10 6.79
C GLY A 288 -4.96 12.86 5.99
N ALA A 289 -4.03 13.82 6.06
CA ALA A 289 -2.81 13.86 5.26
C ALA A 289 -1.66 12.98 5.79
N GLY A 290 -1.81 12.36 6.97
CA GLY A 290 -0.78 11.50 7.54
C GLY A 290 0.42 12.26 8.09
N SER A 291 1.54 11.57 8.27
CA SER A 291 2.70 12.06 9.04
C SER A 291 3.98 12.26 8.24
N VAL A 292 3.94 11.96 6.94
CA VAL A 292 5.11 12.01 6.06
C VAL A 292 4.99 13.21 5.15
N LEU A 293 6.04 14.04 5.14
CA LEU A 293 6.17 15.17 4.23
C LEU A 293 7.58 15.22 3.65
N SER A 294 7.75 15.94 2.56
CA SER A 294 9.07 16.24 2.01
C SER A 294 9.18 17.70 1.61
N PHE A 295 10.41 18.21 1.50
CA PHE A 295 10.66 19.56 1.04
C PHE A 295 11.97 19.66 0.27
N LEU A 296 12.05 20.70 -0.57
CA LEU A 296 13.21 21.06 -1.37
C LEU A 296 13.81 22.36 -0.86
N THR A 297 15.14 22.45 -0.84
CA THR A 297 15.85 23.68 -0.44
C THR A 297 16.48 24.40 -1.63
N GLY A 298 16.58 23.73 -2.78
CA GLY A 298 17.36 24.16 -3.95
C GLY A 298 18.88 24.03 -3.76
N SER A 299 19.35 23.44 -2.65
CA SER A 299 20.78 23.31 -2.36
C SER A 299 21.08 22.03 -1.58
N LEU A 300 21.82 21.10 -2.22
CA LEU A 300 22.30 19.88 -1.57
C LEU A 300 23.05 20.18 -0.27
N ALA A 301 23.89 21.22 -0.26
CA ALA A 301 24.65 21.63 0.91
C ALA A 301 23.75 22.09 2.06
N LEU A 302 22.67 22.82 1.77
CA LEU A 302 21.70 23.25 2.78
C LEU A 302 20.88 22.06 3.29
N SER A 303 20.36 21.22 2.39
CA SER A 303 19.60 20.03 2.78
C SER A 303 20.43 19.10 3.68
N LYS A 304 21.69 18.82 3.30
CA LYS A 304 22.62 18.03 4.12
C LYS A 304 22.83 18.68 5.49
N HIS A 305 23.10 19.98 5.52
CA HIS A 305 23.28 20.71 6.80
C HIS A 305 22.05 20.60 7.69
N VAL A 306 20.84 20.76 7.13
CA VAL A 306 19.59 20.63 7.90
C VAL A 306 19.48 19.24 8.52
N VAL A 307 19.65 18.20 7.72
CA VAL A 307 19.56 16.79 8.16
C VAL A 307 20.60 16.46 9.24
N GLU A 308 21.83 16.97 9.12
CA GLU A 308 22.92 16.70 10.06
C GLU A 308 22.89 17.57 11.34
N THR A 309 22.18 18.70 11.33
CA THR A 309 22.20 19.69 12.43
C THR A 309 21.00 19.57 13.37
N THR A 310 19.85 19.07 12.89
CA THR A 310 18.68 18.83 13.74
C THR A 310 19.01 17.84 14.86
N LYS A 311 18.56 18.13 16.07
CA LYS A 311 18.81 17.33 17.29
C LYS A 311 17.70 16.34 17.59
N TYR A 312 16.45 16.71 17.34
CA TYR A 312 15.30 15.89 17.70
C TYR A 312 14.91 14.91 16.60
N PHE A 313 15.32 15.19 15.37
CA PHE A 313 15.13 14.30 14.24
C PHE A 313 16.28 13.29 14.13
N SER A 314 15.96 12.01 14.16
CA SER A 314 16.97 10.96 13.91
C SER A 314 17.18 10.75 12.42
N ILE A 315 18.44 10.77 11.98
CA ILE A 315 18.82 10.46 10.60
C ILE A 315 18.70 8.95 10.39
N THR A 316 17.64 8.52 9.70
CA THR A 316 17.42 7.09 9.40
C THR A 316 16.46 6.91 8.23
N VAL A 317 16.52 5.74 7.61
CA VAL A 317 15.43 5.23 6.77
C VAL A 317 14.26 4.77 7.64
N SER A 318 13.17 4.30 7.02
CA SER A 318 11.87 4.02 7.64
C SER A 318 11.01 5.27 7.90
N PHE A 319 9.80 5.08 8.42
CA PHE A 319 8.80 6.09 8.78
C PHE A 319 7.78 5.48 9.76
N GLY A 320 6.88 6.29 10.32
CA GLY A 320 5.79 5.83 11.21
C GLY A 320 6.19 5.60 12.67
N SER A 321 7.46 5.87 13.03
CA SER A 321 7.91 5.85 14.42
C SER A 321 7.24 6.95 15.26
N VAL A 322 7.10 6.71 16.56
CA VAL A 322 6.71 7.77 17.52
C VAL A 322 7.76 8.88 17.61
N LYS A 323 9.00 8.59 17.22
CA LYS A 323 10.09 9.56 17.12
C LYS A 323 10.18 10.14 15.72
N SER A 324 10.39 11.44 15.62
CA SER A 324 10.62 12.15 14.37
C SER A 324 11.91 11.68 13.67
N LEU A 325 11.79 11.35 12.38
CA LEU A 325 12.87 10.87 11.53
C LEU A 325 13.08 11.83 10.37
N ILE A 326 14.33 12.01 9.95
CA ILE A 326 14.70 12.86 8.81
C ILE A 326 15.67 12.11 7.90
N SER A 327 15.57 12.31 6.60
CA SER A 327 16.36 11.57 5.61
C SER A 327 16.51 12.34 4.31
N MET A 328 17.54 12.01 3.54
CA MET A 328 17.70 12.44 2.15
C MET A 328 17.48 11.22 1.23
N PRO A 329 16.29 11.05 0.63
CA PRO A 329 15.92 9.80 -0.05
C PRO A 329 16.92 9.32 -1.10
N CYS A 330 17.44 10.25 -1.92
CA CYS A 330 18.42 10.01 -2.98
C CYS A 330 19.72 9.35 -2.51
N PHE A 331 20.13 9.57 -1.26
CA PHE A 331 21.34 8.99 -0.67
C PHE A 331 21.04 7.83 0.28
N MET A 332 19.76 7.51 0.50
CA MET A 332 19.31 6.57 1.52
C MET A 332 18.28 5.60 0.93
N SER A 333 16.99 5.79 1.21
CA SER A 333 15.93 4.83 0.87
C SER A 333 15.72 4.60 -0.63
N HIS A 334 16.08 5.58 -1.47
CA HIS A 334 15.95 5.52 -2.93
C HIS A 334 17.31 5.40 -3.62
N ALA A 335 18.40 5.15 -2.87
CA ALA A 335 19.74 4.99 -3.44
C ALA A 335 19.84 3.79 -4.41
N SER A 336 18.94 2.80 -4.30
CA SER A 336 18.85 1.67 -5.23
C SER A 336 18.21 2.02 -6.57
N ILE A 337 17.54 3.17 -6.70
CA ILE A 337 16.95 3.62 -7.96
C ILE A 337 18.06 4.29 -8.79
N PRO A 338 18.27 3.88 -10.06
CA PRO A 338 19.28 4.48 -10.93
C PRO A 338 19.15 6.01 -11.02
N VAL A 339 20.28 6.70 -11.14
CA VAL A 339 20.34 8.17 -11.09
C VAL A 339 19.46 8.80 -12.17
N GLU A 340 19.54 8.28 -13.38
CA GLU A 340 18.77 8.69 -14.53
C GLU A 340 17.25 8.53 -14.32
N VAL A 341 16.83 7.45 -13.63
CA VAL A 341 15.43 7.20 -13.29
C VAL A 341 14.97 8.17 -12.20
N ARG A 342 15.79 8.43 -11.18
CA ARG A 342 15.51 9.43 -10.15
C ARG A 342 15.34 10.83 -10.75
N GLN A 343 16.24 11.22 -11.65
CA GLN A 343 16.17 12.50 -12.34
C GLN A 343 14.88 12.62 -13.18
N ALA A 344 14.53 11.58 -13.93
CA ALA A 344 13.31 11.55 -14.74
C ALA A 344 12.03 11.69 -13.89
N ARG A 345 12.03 11.14 -12.66
CA ARG A 345 10.93 11.23 -11.69
C ARG A 345 10.95 12.51 -10.85
N GLY A 346 11.90 13.43 -11.08
CA GLY A 346 12.03 14.66 -10.30
C GLY A 346 12.53 14.46 -8.86
N LEU A 347 13.15 13.32 -8.56
CA LEU A 347 13.81 13.04 -7.29
C LEU A 347 15.19 13.71 -7.26
N THR A 348 15.20 15.00 -6.89
CA THR A 348 16.43 15.78 -6.79
C THR A 348 17.23 15.43 -5.53
N GLU A 349 18.54 15.67 -5.57
CA GLU A 349 19.43 15.33 -4.46
C GLU A 349 19.23 16.21 -3.23
N ASP A 350 18.64 17.39 -3.37
CA ASP A 350 18.31 18.29 -2.26
C ASP A 350 16.99 17.92 -1.55
N LEU A 351 16.29 16.88 -1.99
CA LEU A 351 15.06 16.41 -1.36
C LEU A 351 15.32 15.90 0.06
N VAL A 352 14.60 16.49 1.02
CA VAL A 352 14.56 16.05 2.41
C VAL A 352 13.18 15.48 2.70
N ARG A 353 13.13 14.31 3.32
CA ARG A 353 11.90 13.65 3.77
C ARG A 353 11.88 13.58 5.29
N ILE A 354 10.77 14.00 5.88
CA ILE A 354 10.50 13.93 7.31
C ILE A 354 9.36 12.93 7.55
N SER A 355 9.57 12.01 8.49
CA SER A 355 8.49 11.26 9.14
C SER A 355 8.27 11.88 10.51
N VAL A 356 7.16 12.57 10.69
CA VAL A 356 6.89 13.34 11.91
C VAL A 356 6.43 12.41 13.02
N GLY A 357 7.02 12.59 14.21
CA GLY A 357 6.68 11.86 15.43
C GLY A 357 5.64 12.60 16.28
N ILE A 358 5.52 12.17 17.53
CA ILE A 358 4.52 12.70 18.49
C ILE A 358 5.10 13.69 19.51
N GLU A 359 6.33 14.17 19.28
CA GLU A 359 6.99 15.15 20.15
C GLU A 359 6.21 16.49 20.24
N ASP A 360 6.66 17.39 21.11
CA ASP A 360 6.17 18.77 21.09
C ASP A 360 6.54 19.42 19.75
N VAL A 361 5.52 19.91 19.05
CA VAL A 361 5.69 20.44 17.69
C VAL A 361 6.50 21.73 17.66
N ASN A 362 6.48 22.52 18.74
CA ASN A 362 7.25 23.76 18.79
C ASN A 362 8.74 23.46 18.94
N ASP A 363 9.10 22.41 19.68
CA ASP A 363 10.49 21.95 19.78
C ASP A 363 10.99 21.46 18.40
N LEU A 364 10.18 20.69 17.68
CA LEU A 364 10.49 20.23 16.34
C LEU A 364 10.67 21.39 15.35
N ILE A 365 9.75 22.37 15.36
CA ILE A 365 9.82 23.55 14.50
C ILE A 365 11.04 24.42 14.84
N SER A 366 11.31 24.64 16.13
CA SER A 366 12.48 25.42 16.58
C SER A 366 13.81 24.78 16.16
N ASP A 367 13.90 23.45 16.26
CA ASP A 367 15.08 22.69 15.82
C ASP A 367 15.28 22.79 14.30
N LEU A 368 14.20 22.67 13.52
CA LEU A 368 14.23 22.87 12.06
C LEU A 368 14.60 24.31 11.66
N ASP A 369 13.98 25.32 12.29
CA ASP A 369 14.27 26.74 12.02
C ASP A 369 15.75 27.06 12.28
N LYS A 370 16.29 26.58 13.41
CA LYS A 370 17.71 26.74 13.72
C LYS A 370 18.60 26.09 12.67
N ALA A 371 18.31 24.86 12.26
CA ALA A 371 19.08 24.15 11.24
C ALA A 371 19.01 24.87 9.88
N LEU A 372 17.82 25.32 9.48
CA LEU A 372 17.58 26.07 8.25
C LEU A 372 18.32 27.43 8.27
N ARG A 373 18.32 28.17 9.37
CA ARG A 373 18.99 29.49 9.46
C ARG A 373 20.50 29.40 9.49
N THR A 374 21.06 28.38 10.14
CA THR A 374 22.52 28.22 10.31
C THR A 374 23.20 27.58 9.10
N GLY A 375 22.45 27.01 8.16
CA GLY A 375 23.02 26.33 7.00
C GLY A 375 23.67 27.26 5.96
N PRO A 376 24.52 26.72 5.08
CA PRO A 376 25.25 27.50 4.08
C PRO A 376 24.31 28.20 3.09
N LEU A 377 24.59 29.46 2.77
CA LEU A 377 23.85 30.20 1.74
C LEU A 377 24.10 29.57 0.37
N LEU A 378 23.13 29.75 -0.54
CA LEU A 378 23.25 29.27 -1.91
C LEU A 378 24.43 29.98 -2.57
N MET A 379 25.55 29.27 -2.74
CA MET A 379 26.68 29.80 -3.50
C MET A 379 26.22 29.90 -4.95
N LEU A 380 26.06 31.12 -5.46
CA LEU A 380 26.08 31.37 -6.89
C LEU A 380 27.43 30.83 -7.37
N SER A 381 27.44 29.72 -8.11
CA SER A 381 28.67 29.19 -8.67
C SER A 381 29.34 30.31 -9.48
N PRO A 382 30.62 30.65 -9.23
CA PRO A 382 31.30 31.60 -10.08
C PRO A 382 31.32 31.01 -11.50
N MET A 383 30.89 31.81 -12.48
CA MET A 383 31.06 31.46 -13.89
C MET A 383 32.54 31.14 -14.11
N VAL A 384 32.87 29.88 -14.38
CA VAL A 384 34.21 29.49 -14.79
C VAL A 384 34.43 30.07 -16.19
N PRO A 385 35.40 30.97 -16.41
CA PRO A 385 35.72 31.41 -17.76
C PRO A 385 36.28 30.20 -18.51
N SER A 386 35.69 29.88 -19.66
CA SER A 386 36.21 28.86 -20.58
C SER A 386 37.64 29.21 -20.98
N LEU A 387 38.63 28.46 -20.49
CA LEU A 387 39.99 28.49 -21.00
C LEU A 387 40.05 27.77 -22.36
N PRO A 388 40.71 28.34 -23.38
CA PRO A 388 40.78 27.74 -24.70
C PRO A 388 41.65 26.48 -24.69
N LEU A 389 41.17 25.44 -25.39
CA LEU A 389 41.86 24.17 -25.64
C LEU A 389 43.23 24.42 -26.29
N CYS A 390 44.30 24.14 -25.55
CA CYS A 390 45.66 24.05 -26.09
C CYS A 390 45.84 22.70 -26.79
N GLY A 391 46.41 22.74 -27.99
CA GLY A 391 46.45 21.64 -28.97
C GLY A 391 47.16 20.37 -28.51
N GLN A 392 46.67 19.26 -29.03
CA GLN A 392 47.32 17.95 -28.98
C GLN A 392 48.72 18.03 -29.59
N GLN A 393 49.75 17.73 -28.80
CA GLN A 393 51.05 17.30 -29.30
C GLN A 393 51.31 15.85 -28.86
N SER A 394 51.73 15.06 -29.84
CA SER A 394 51.96 13.62 -29.84
C SER A 394 53.01 13.17 -28.82
N CYS A 395 52.69 12.15 -28.01
CA CYS A 395 53.70 11.35 -27.33
C CYS A 395 54.00 10.10 -28.17
N LYS A 396 55.21 10.05 -28.74
CA LYS A 396 55.83 8.84 -29.30
C LYS A 396 56.27 7.92 -28.16
N ALA A 397 56.04 6.62 -28.35
CA ALA A 397 56.61 5.55 -27.53
C ALA A 397 58.15 5.54 -27.64
N LEU A 398 58.83 5.37 -26.52
CA LEU A 398 60.26 5.07 -26.45
C LEU A 398 60.42 3.79 -25.61
N GLU A 399 61.04 2.81 -26.26
CA GLU A 399 61.47 1.53 -25.72
C GLU A 399 62.59 1.70 -24.67
N SER A 400 62.65 0.72 -23.77
CA SER A 400 63.62 0.50 -22.70
C SER A 400 65.06 0.28 -23.21
N PRO A 401 66.05 0.35 -22.30
CA PRO A 401 66.55 -0.89 -21.68
C PRO A 401 66.26 -1.00 -20.18
#